data_AF-A0A9D6J8J4-F1
#
_entry.id   AF-A0A9D6J8J4-F1
#
_cell.length_a   1.000
_cell.length_b   1.000
_cell.length_c   1.000
_cell.angle_alpha   90.00
_cell.angle_beta   90.00
_cell.angle_gamma   90.00
#
_symmetry.space_group_name_H-M   'P 1'
#
loop_
_entity.id
_entity.type
_entity.pdbx_description
1 polymer ?
#
loop_
_entity_poly.entity_id
_entity_poly.type
_entity_poly.pdbx_seq_one_letter_code
_entity_poly.pdbx_strand_id
1 'polypeptide(L)'
;NELVEVFSSLDGQERLYLDDIYYGGGTVEKDISSKELAEQVKRRFPDVHYMGDRKSIVQDIVKKAQSGDLVLVMGARDVNQICKKILESLKSD
;
A
#
# COMPACT_ATOMS: atom_id res chain seq x y z
N ASN A 1 1.03 9.42 -15.78
CA ASN A 1 0.62 9.60 -14.38
C ASN A 1 1.89 9.48 -13.54
N GLU A 2 2.32 10.56 -12.88
CA GLU A 2 3.58 10.61 -12.12
C GLU A 2 3.67 9.49 -11.06
N LEU A 3 2.57 9.19 -10.37
CA LEU A 3 2.52 8.12 -9.37
C LEU A 3 2.79 6.74 -9.99
N VAL A 4 2.27 6.47 -11.18
CA VAL A 4 2.52 5.20 -11.87
C VAL A 4 4.00 5.07 -12.19
N GLU A 5 4.64 6.13 -12.66
CA GLU A 5 6.07 6.09 -13.00
C GLU A 5 6.95 5.86 -11.76
N VAL A 6 6.67 6.59 -10.67
CA VAL A 6 7.41 6.42 -9.39
C VAL A 6 7.22 5.02 -8.80
N PHE A 7 5.99 4.52 -8.76
CA PHE A 7 5.72 3.19 -8.19
C PHE A 7 6.16 2.04 -9.10
N SER A 8 6.27 2.30 -10.40
CA SER A 8 6.81 1.32 -11.35
C SER A 8 8.33 1.24 -11.33
N SER A 9 9.03 2.19 -10.69
CA SER A 9 10.49 2.21 -10.58
C SER A 9 11.04 1.58 -9.30
N LEU A 10 10.16 0.94 -8.49
CA LEU A 10 10.58 0.16 -7.33
C LEU A 10 11.44 -1.05 -7.76
N ASP A 11 12.37 -1.44 -6.90
CA ASP A 11 13.24 -2.60 -7.11
C ASP A 11 12.46 -3.91 -6.99
N GLY A 12 12.93 -4.97 -7.65
CA GLY A 12 12.27 -6.28 -7.65
C GLY A 12 12.20 -6.98 -6.27
N GLN A 13 12.92 -6.49 -5.26
CA GLN A 13 12.83 -6.97 -3.87
C GLN A 13 11.80 -6.21 -3.03
N GLU A 14 11.28 -5.09 -3.53
CA GLU A 14 10.29 -4.28 -2.84
C GLU A 14 8.88 -4.82 -3.08
N ARG A 15 7.95 -4.41 -2.21
CA ARG A 15 6.51 -4.73 -2.34
C ARG A 15 5.70 -3.48 -2.07
N LEU A 16 4.72 -3.21 -2.92
CA LEU A 16 3.86 -2.04 -2.80
C LEU A 16 2.45 -2.44 -2.41
N TYR A 17 1.94 -1.87 -1.32
CA TYR A 17 0.54 -1.98 -0.93
C TYR A 17 -0.14 -0.63 -1.09
N LEU A 18 -1.25 -0.60 -1.83
CA LEU A 18 -2.06 0.60 -2.01
C LEU A 18 -3.35 0.47 -1.20
N ASP A 19 -3.56 1.42 -0.29
CA ASP A 19 -4.83 1.63 0.43
C ASP A 19 -5.77 2.50 -0.42
N ASP A 20 -7.06 2.56 -0.07
CA ASP A 20 -8.02 3.41 -0.78
C ASP A 20 -7.64 4.89 -0.76
N ILE A 21 -7.71 5.55 -1.93
CA ILE A 21 -7.55 7.00 -2.04
C ILE A 21 -8.70 7.68 -1.32
N TYR A 22 -8.36 8.47 -0.30
CA TYR A 22 -9.32 9.28 0.43
C TYR A 22 -9.39 10.71 -0.11
N TYR A 23 -10.55 11.10 -0.64
CA TYR A 23 -10.81 12.46 -1.12
C TYR A 23 -11.32 13.34 0.02
N GLY A 24 -10.43 14.17 0.58
CA GLY A 24 -10.71 14.99 1.77
C GLY A 24 -11.44 16.31 1.55
N GLY A 25 -11.99 16.57 0.37
CA GLY A 25 -12.71 17.79 0.03
C GLY A 25 -13.63 17.59 -1.19
N GLY A 26 -14.82 18.20 -1.15
CA GLY A 26 -15.95 17.91 -2.05
C GLY A 26 -15.82 18.36 -3.51
N THR A 27 -14.67 18.90 -3.91
CA THR A 27 -14.44 19.42 -5.27
C THR A 27 -13.29 18.74 -6.02
N VAL A 28 -12.68 17.68 -5.47
CA VAL A 28 -11.66 16.92 -6.20
C VAL A 28 -12.37 15.95 -7.16
N GLU A 29 -12.08 16.06 -8.45
CA GLU A 29 -12.51 15.09 -9.46
C GLU A 29 -12.02 13.69 -9.07
N LYS A 30 -12.96 12.75 -8.90
CA LYS A 30 -12.70 11.38 -8.47
C LYS A 30 -12.26 10.50 -9.63
N ASP A 31 -11.23 10.93 -10.35
CA ASP A 31 -10.87 10.29 -11.62
C ASP A 31 -9.86 9.16 -11.46
N ILE A 32 -9.35 8.92 -10.24
CA ILE A 32 -8.33 7.90 -9.99
C ILE A 32 -8.72 7.06 -8.77
N SER A 33 -8.72 5.73 -8.93
CA SER A 33 -8.86 4.78 -7.83
C SER A 33 -7.54 4.06 -7.56
N SER A 34 -7.30 3.64 -6.31
CA SER A 34 -6.13 2.84 -5.94
C SER A 34 -6.08 1.51 -6.69
N LYS A 35 -7.26 0.95 -7.00
CA LYS A 35 -7.40 -0.25 -7.82
C LYS A 35 -6.84 -0.03 -9.23
N GLU A 36 -7.27 1.03 -9.90
CA GLU A 36 -6.81 1.35 -11.25
C GLU A 36 -5.32 1.71 -11.25
N LEU A 37 -4.86 2.45 -10.22
CA LEU A 37 -3.44 2.76 -10.06
C LEU A 37 -2.61 1.46 -9.92
N ALA A 38 -3.05 0.51 -9.09
CA ALA A 38 -2.41 -0.79 -8.96
C ALA A 38 -2.38 -1.54 -10.30
N GLU A 39 -3.49 -1.56 -11.05
CA GLU A 39 -3.56 -2.21 -12.36
C GLU A 39 -2.61 -1.59 -13.39
N GLN A 40 -2.40 -0.28 -13.36
CA GLN A 40 -1.43 0.41 -14.22
C GLN A 40 0.02 0.11 -13.81
N VAL A 41 0.35 0.21 -12.52
CA VAL A 41 1.69 -0.09 -11.98
C VAL A 41 2.07 -1.55 -12.23
N LYS A 42 1.12 -2.47 -12.08
CA LYS A 42 1.33 -3.92 -12.22
C LYS A 42 1.87 -4.35 -13.59
N ARG A 43 1.69 -3.52 -14.62
CA ARG A 43 2.25 -3.75 -15.97
C ARG A 43 3.77 -3.68 -16.01
N ARG A 44 4.39 -2.99 -15.05
CA ARG A 44 5.85 -2.74 -14.99
C ARG A 44 6.46 -3.27 -13.70
N PHE A 45 5.72 -3.21 -12.59
CA PHE A 45 6.13 -3.70 -11.29
C PHE A 45 5.07 -4.70 -10.76
N PRO A 46 5.29 -6.02 -10.89
CA PRO A 46 4.27 -7.03 -10.60
C PRO A 46 3.89 -7.16 -9.11
N ASP A 47 4.78 -6.82 -8.18
CA ASP A 47 4.59 -6.99 -6.72
C ASP A 47 3.86 -5.79 -6.08
N VAL A 48 2.84 -5.28 -6.77
CA VAL A 48 1.88 -4.28 -6.28
C VAL A 48 0.54 -4.92 -5.95
N HIS A 49 -0.01 -4.54 -4.79
CA HIS A 49 -1.23 -5.11 -4.23
C HIS A 49 -2.21 -4.01 -3.85
N TYR A 50 -3.44 -4.15 -4.36
CA TYR A 50 -4.62 -3.47 -3.85
C TYR A 50 -5.60 -4.54 -3.36
N MET A 51 -5.97 -4.49 -2.08
CA MET A 51 -6.78 -5.53 -1.44
C MET A 51 -8.17 -5.06 -1.03
N GLY A 52 -8.52 -3.80 -1.32
CA GLY A 52 -9.83 -3.21 -0.99
C GLY A 52 -10.05 -2.88 0.49
N ASP A 53 -9.24 -3.41 1.40
CA ASP A 53 -9.32 -3.07 2.82
C ASP A 53 -7.98 -3.20 3.55
N ARG A 54 -7.82 -2.39 4.62
CA ARG A 54 -6.61 -2.35 5.44
C ARG A 54 -6.34 -3.64 6.21
N LYS A 55 -7.36 -4.42 6.58
CA LYS A 55 -7.18 -5.66 7.35
C LYS A 55 -6.49 -6.71 6.48
N SER A 56 -6.90 -6.84 5.23
CA SER A 56 -6.27 -7.73 4.24
C SER A 56 -4.80 -7.32 4.00
N ILE A 57 -4.51 -6.02 3.88
CA ILE A 57 -3.14 -5.51 3.76
C ILE A 57 -2.29 -5.92 4.97
N VAL A 58 -2.77 -5.69 6.20
CA VAL A 58 -2.03 -6.05 7.42
C VAL A 58 -1.75 -7.55 7.47
N GLN A 59 -2.74 -8.39 7.16
CA GLN A 59 -2.57 -9.85 7.17
C GLN A 59 -1.53 -10.32 6.15
N ASP A 60 -1.52 -9.73 4.96
CA ASP A 60 -0.56 -10.12 3.91
C ASP A 60 0.86 -9.64 4.22
N ILE A 61 1.01 -8.44 4.80
CA ILE A 61 2.31 -7.95 5.32
C ILE A 61 2.84 -8.89 6.39
N VAL A 62 2.04 -9.23 7.41
CA VAL A 62 2.45 -10.12 8.51
C VAL A 62 2.88 -11.49 7.99
N LYS A 63 2.13 -12.05 7.04
CA LYS A 63 2.45 -13.35 6.42
C LYS A 63 3.75 -13.35 5.63
N LYS A 64 4.11 -12.23 5.01
CA LYS A 64 5.26 -12.13 4.09
C LYS A 64 6.51 -11.54 4.71
N ALA A 65 6.36 -10.74 5.77
CA ALA A 65 7.47 -10.07 6.43
C ALA A 65 8.43 -11.09 7.05
N GLN A 66 9.73 -10.83 6.88
CA GLN A 66 10.81 -11.63 7.44
C GLN A 66 11.71 -10.79 8.34
N SER A 67 12.51 -11.46 9.17
CA SER A 67 13.52 -10.76 9.97
C SER A 67 14.51 -10.04 9.04
N GLY A 68 14.66 -8.74 9.23
CA GLY A 68 15.46 -7.87 8.38
C GLY A 68 14.66 -7.02 7.40
N ASP A 69 13.37 -7.30 7.21
CA ASP A 69 12.51 -6.47 6.35
C ASP A 69 12.19 -5.11 7.01
N LEU A 70 12.08 -4.08 6.17
CA LEU A 70 11.59 -2.76 6.55
C LEU A 70 10.17 -2.56 6.01
N VAL A 71 9.19 -2.38 6.90
CA VAL A 71 7.82 -1.99 6.50
C VAL A 71 7.70 -0.46 6.59
N LEU A 72 7.75 0.22 5.45
CA LEU A 72 7.54 1.66 5.35
C LEU A 72 6.07 1.97 5.07
N VAL A 73 5.41 2.67 5.99
CA VAL A 73 4.02 3.12 5.81
C VAL A 73 4.02 4.62 5.54
N MET A 74 3.47 5.02 4.39
CA MET A 74 3.39 6.40 3.94
C MET A 74 1.95 6.84 3.73
N GLY A 75 1.68 8.14 3.91
CA GLY A 75 0.36 8.73 3.68
C GLY A 75 0.05 9.85 4.68
N ALA A 76 -1.23 10.17 4.81
CA ALA A 76 -1.71 11.17 5.77
C ALA A 76 -2.84 10.61 6.65
N ARG A 77 -3.10 11.28 7.79
CA ARG A 77 -4.19 11.05 8.75
C ARG A 77 -4.12 9.73 9.52
N ASP A 78 -4.29 8.60 8.85
CA ASP A 78 -4.50 7.29 9.50
C ASP A 78 -3.28 6.37 9.47
N VAL A 79 -2.14 6.85 8.96
CA VAL A 79 -0.88 6.09 8.87
C VAL A 79 -0.49 5.50 10.22
N ASN A 80 -0.62 6.29 11.30
CA ASN A 80 -0.29 5.84 12.65
C ASN A 80 -1.16 4.65 13.11
N GLN A 81 -2.41 4.55 12.64
CA GLN A 81 -3.32 3.47 13.02
C GLN A 81 -2.93 2.16 12.34
N ILE A 82 -2.60 2.19 11.05
CA ILE A 82 -2.21 0.98 10.33
C ILE A 82 -0.82 0.50 10.79
N CYS A 83 0.14 1.41 11.02
CA CYS A 83 1.46 1.06 11.59
C CYS A 83 1.33 0.27 12.89
N LYS A 84 0.48 0.77 13.81
CA LYS A 84 0.25 0.12 15.10
C LYS A 84 -0.31 -1.30 14.92
N LYS A 85 -1.29 -1.49 14.04
CA LYS A 85 -1.89 -2.80 13.75
C LYS A 85 -0.87 -3.79 13.18
N ILE A 86 0.01 -3.36 12.28
CA ILE A 86 1.08 -4.22 11.73
C ILE A 86 2.00 -4.67 12.87
N LEU A 87 2.48 -3.72 13.69
CA LEU A 87 3.40 -4.01 14.78
C LEU A 87 2.81 -4.93 15.85
N GLU A 88 1.54 -4.74 16.22
CA GLU A 88 0.84 -5.61 17.18
C GLU A 88 0.65 -7.03 16.63
N SER A 89 0.38 -7.16 15.33
CA SER A 89 0.18 -8.46 14.69
C SER A 89 1.50 -9.23 14.58
N LEU A 90 2.61 -8.57 14.21
CA LEU A 90 3.94 -9.20 14.11
C LEU A 90 4.50 -9.68 15.46
N LYS A 91 4.06 -9.13 16.58
CA LYS A 91 4.48 -9.58 17.93
C LYS A 91 3.71 -10.79 18.44
N SER A 92 2.63 -11.15 17.75
CA SER A 92 1.73 -12.23 18.14
C SER A 92 2.02 -13.54 17.41
N ASP A 93 2.88 -13.50 16.39
CA ASP A 93 3.47 -14.66 15.70
C ASP A 93 4.82 -15.04 16.34
#